data_AF-A0A6P1J0J4-F1
#
_entry.id   AF-A0A6P1J0J4-F1
#
_cell.length_a   1.000
_cell.length_b   1.000
_cell.length_c   1.000
_cell.angle_alpha   90.00
_cell.angle_beta   90.00
_cell.angle_gamma   90.00
#
_symmetry.space_group_name_H-M   'P 1'
#
loop_
_entity.id
_entity.type
_entity.pdbx_description
1 polymer ?
#
loop_
_entity_poly.entity_id
_entity_poly.type
_entity_poly.pdbx_seq_one_letter_code
_entity_poly.pdbx_strand_id
1 'polypeptide(L)'
;MNKPITLPDTLRKLLPPSLTSVASGVDLRKGEKLFRQRQRPRYMFFVVQGEVVLERIGEQGAPLALQRVRQGFVAEASLQSGSYHCDAVVTAPGRAVALPIEPLKTALTTDSAFALRWIAMLNAEVRRLRAQCERMSLKGVGERLLHMIETEGVGGRLHIESGLKSLAAELAVSHEALYRAVAVLEKDDTVYREQGFIAVARGQNTVTAAE
;
A
#
# COMPACT_ATOMS: atom_id res chain seq x y z
N MET A 1 -17.47 4.80 22.56
CA MET A 1 -16.97 6.19 22.36
C MET A 1 -15.93 6.15 21.27
N ASN A 2 -16.21 6.74 20.10
CA ASN A 2 -15.24 6.85 19.01
C ASN A 2 -14.14 7.84 19.45
N LYS A 3 -12.87 7.39 19.46
CA LYS A 3 -11.73 8.30 19.63
C LYS A 3 -11.74 9.33 18.50
N PRO A 4 -11.43 10.61 18.76
CA PRO A 4 -11.21 11.58 17.70
C PRO A 4 -10.05 11.09 16.82
N ILE A 5 -10.27 11.07 15.51
CA ILE A 5 -9.27 10.60 14.53
C ILE A 5 -8.66 11.79 13.83
N THR A 6 -7.34 11.86 13.88
CA THR A 6 -6.59 12.69 12.93
C THR A 6 -6.49 11.91 11.62
N LEU A 7 -7.31 12.26 10.64
CA LEU A 7 -7.19 11.67 9.30
C LEU A 7 -5.85 12.08 8.67
N PRO A 8 -5.14 11.17 7.99
CA PRO A 8 -3.94 11.53 7.23
C PRO A 8 -4.31 12.48 6.09
N ASP A 9 -3.36 13.31 5.65
CA ASP A 9 -3.60 14.30 4.59
C ASP A 9 -4.10 13.69 3.28
N THR A 10 -3.62 12.50 2.95
CA THR A 10 -4.09 11.72 1.80
C THR A 10 -5.60 11.48 1.86
N LEU A 11 -6.13 11.07 3.02
CA LEU A 11 -7.57 10.87 3.21
C LEU A 11 -8.32 12.19 3.26
N ARG A 12 -7.78 13.23 3.91
CA ARG A 12 -8.41 14.56 3.97
C ARG A 12 -8.61 15.18 2.58
N LYS A 13 -7.64 15.00 1.67
CA LYS A 13 -7.72 15.49 0.28
C LYS A 13 -8.67 14.65 -0.58
N LEU A 14 -8.81 13.36 -0.26
CA LEU A 14 -9.63 12.43 -1.03
C LEU A 14 -11.12 12.53 -0.65
N LEU A 15 -11.42 12.38 0.64
CA LEU A 15 -12.77 12.15 1.16
C LEU A 15 -13.59 13.45 1.28
N PRO A 16 -14.88 13.43 0.93
CA PRO A 16 -15.79 14.53 1.24
C PRO A 16 -16.06 14.64 2.75
N PRO A 17 -16.56 15.79 3.24
CA PRO A 17 -16.88 15.99 4.66
C PRO A 17 -17.87 14.96 5.21
N SER A 18 -18.83 14.50 4.40
CA SER A 18 -19.82 13.49 4.77
C SER A 18 -19.22 12.14 5.14
N LEU A 19 -18.10 11.76 4.52
CA LEU A 19 -17.37 10.53 4.87
C LEU A 19 -16.40 10.76 6.03
N THR A 20 -15.81 11.95 6.11
CA THR A 20 -14.93 12.32 7.22
C THR A 20 -15.65 12.25 8.57
N SER A 21 -16.93 12.66 8.63
CA SER A 21 -17.73 12.65 9.86
C SER A 21 -18.11 11.25 10.36
N VAL A 22 -18.18 10.26 9.46
CA VAL A 22 -18.53 8.86 9.79
C VAL A 22 -17.32 7.92 9.83
N ALA A 23 -16.14 8.44 9.52
CA ALA A 23 -14.89 7.70 9.65
C ALA A 23 -14.59 7.40 11.12
N SER A 24 -14.03 6.22 11.39
CA SER A 24 -13.67 5.79 12.75
C SER A 24 -12.22 5.28 12.80
N GLY A 25 -11.57 5.42 13.96
CA GLY A 25 -10.18 5.01 14.16
C GLY A 25 -10.15 3.56 14.64
N VAL A 26 -9.19 2.81 14.14
CA VAL A 26 -9.00 1.40 14.49
C VAL A 26 -7.55 1.22 14.93
N ASP A 27 -7.37 0.77 16.17
CA ASP A 27 -6.07 0.33 16.65
C ASP A 27 -5.76 -1.04 16.04
N LEU A 28 -4.61 -1.18 15.39
CA LEU A 28 -4.16 -2.43 14.79
C LEU A 28 -3.33 -3.20 15.80
N ARG A 29 -3.75 -4.42 16.14
CA ARG A 29 -2.99 -5.32 17.01
C ARG A 29 -2.51 -6.52 16.21
N LYS A 30 -1.23 -6.84 16.34
CA LYS A 30 -0.60 -7.96 15.63
C LYS A 30 -1.38 -9.26 15.90
N GLY A 31 -1.66 -9.99 14.82
CA GLY A 31 -2.40 -11.26 14.84
C GLY A 31 -3.92 -11.11 14.66
N GLU A 32 -4.48 -9.91 14.79
CA GLU A 32 -5.91 -9.68 14.55
C GLU A 32 -6.24 -9.66 13.05
N LYS A 33 -7.49 -10.00 12.72
CA LYS A 33 -8.02 -9.87 11.35
C LYS A 33 -8.97 -8.69 11.28
N LEU A 34 -8.68 -7.71 10.42
CA LEU A 34 -9.58 -6.58 10.15
C LEU A 34 -10.89 -7.04 9.52
N PHE A 35 -10.80 -8.02 8.63
CA PHE A 35 -11.93 -8.72 8.06
C PHE A 35 -11.52 -10.12 7.63
N ARG A 36 -12.53 -10.97 7.41
CA ARG A 36 -12.35 -12.34 6.94
C ARG A 36 -12.99 -12.53 5.58
N GLN A 37 -12.36 -13.36 4.77
CA GLN A 37 -12.89 -13.83 3.49
C GLN A 37 -14.31 -14.35 3.67
N ARG A 38 -15.15 -14.16 2.65
CA ARG A 38 -16.55 -14.61 2.59
C ARG A 38 -17.50 -13.89 3.55
N GLN A 39 -17.01 -13.05 4.47
CA GLN A 39 -17.89 -12.21 5.29
C GLN A 39 -18.42 -11.02 4.48
N ARG A 40 -19.64 -10.58 4.83
CA ARG A 40 -20.26 -9.41 4.19
C ARG A 40 -19.43 -8.14 4.48
N PRO A 41 -19.03 -7.37 3.46
CA PRO A 41 -18.29 -6.15 3.66
C PRO A 41 -19.14 -5.10 4.38
N ARG A 42 -18.61 -4.58 5.49
CA ARG A 42 -19.21 -3.46 6.24
C ARG A 42 -18.32 -2.23 6.25
N TYR A 43 -17.02 -2.46 6.27
CA TYR A 43 -16.01 -1.42 6.31
C TYR A 43 -14.93 -1.68 5.26
N MET A 44 -14.40 -0.60 4.73
CA MET A 44 -13.12 -0.54 4.07
C MET A 44 -12.16 0.19 5.01
N PHE A 45 -10.88 -0.12 4.97
CA PHE A 45 -9.91 0.46 5.90
C PHE A 45 -8.79 1.15 5.15
N PHE A 46 -8.30 2.26 5.70
CA PHE A 46 -7.07 2.90 5.28
C PHE A 46 -6.02 2.70 6.37
N VAL A 47 -4.98 1.93 6.09
CA VAL A 47 -3.84 1.75 7.00
C VAL A 47 -3.06 3.07 7.04
N VAL A 48 -2.88 3.63 8.23
CA VAL A 48 -2.11 4.87 8.45
C VAL A 48 -0.69 4.54 8.88
N GLN A 49 -0.56 3.52 9.72
CA GLN A 49 0.70 3.05 10.29
C GLN A 49 0.52 1.58 10.69
N GLY A 50 1.59 0.79 10.62
CA GLY A 50 1.58 -0.64 10.92
C GLY A 50 1.67 -1.46 9.64
N GLU A 51 1.20 -2.69 9.67
CA GLU A 51 1.17 -3.55 8.48
C GLU A 51 -0.05 -4.45 8.51
N VAL A 52 -0.77 -4.46 7.39
CA VAL A 52 -1.86 -5.38 7.10
C VAL A 52 -1.46 -6.19 5.87
N VAL A 53 -1.56 -7.51 5.96
CA VAL A 53 -1.33 -8.43 4.86
C VAL A 53 -2.67 -8.95 4.38
N LEU A 54 -2.97 -8.74 3.10
CA LEU A 54 -4.07 -9.39 2.42
C LEU A 54 -3.61 -10.80 2.05
N GLU A 55 -4.28 -11.81 2.57
CA GLU A 55 -3.91 -13.21 2.34
C GLU A 55 -5.11 -14.08 1.94
N ARG A 56 -4.82 -15.14 1.21
CA ARG A 56 -5.77 -16.20 0.89
C ARG A 56 -5.16 -17.53 1.30
N ILE A 57 -5.99 -18.45 1.79
CA ILE A 57 -5.55 -19.83 2.00
C ILE A 57 -5.31 -20.44 0.62
N GLY A 58 -4.06 -20.82 0.33
CA GLY A 58 -3.68 -21.50 -0.91
C GLY A 58 -4.21 -22.94 -0.94
N GLU A 59 -4.09 -23.59 -2.09
CA GLU A 59 -4.63 -24.95 -2.32
C GLU A 59 -4.07 -26.00 -1.33
N GLN A 60 -2.86 -25.79 -0.82
CA GLN A 60 -2.20 -26.66 0.15
C GLN A 60 -2.43 -26.21 1.61
N GLY A 61 -3.37 -25.29 1.87
CA GLY A 61 -3.69 -24.81 3.22
C GLY A 61 -2.73 -23.74 3.77
N ALA A 62 -1.61 -23.46 3.11
CA ALA A 62 -0.69 -22.40 3.49
C ALA A 62 -1.23 -21.00 3.10
N PRO A 63 -1.08 -19.96 3.95
CA PRO A 63 -1.48 -18.61 3.61
C PRO A 63 -0.59 -18.05 2.49
N LEU A 64 -1.21 -17.63 1.40
CA LEU A 64 -0.59 -16.89 0.31
C LEU A 64 -0.83 -15.40 0.53
N ALA A 65 0.24 -14.66 0.78
CA ALA A 65 0.17 -13.20 0.86
C ALA A 65 -0.01 -12.60 -0.55
N LEU A 66 -1.15 -11.95 -0.77
CA LEU A 66 -1.50 -11.26 -2.01
C LEU A 66 -0.88 -9.86 -2.05
N GLN A 67 -0.95 -9.14 -0.94
CA GLN A 67 -0.49 -7.76 -0.84
C GLN A 67 -0.12 -7.42 0.60
N ARG A 68 0.89 -6.56 0.76
CA ARG A 68 1.26 -5.94 2.05
C ARG A 68 0.92 -4.46 1.97
N VAL A 69 0.23 -3.95 2.97
CA VAL A 69 -0.22 -2.56 3.04
C VAL A 69 0.24 -1.95 4.35
N ARG A 70 1.08 -0.93 4.26
CA ARG A 70 1.59 -0.15 5.41
C ARG A 70 1.02 1.25 5.46
N GLN A 71 0.76 1.81 4.29
CA GLN A 71 -0.10 2.97 4.08
C GLN A 71 -0.96 2.71 2.85
N GLY A 72 -2.26 2.98 2.93
CA GLY A 72 -3.18 2.79 1.81
C GLY A 72 -4.44 2.01 2.16
N PHE A 73 -5.29 1.82 1.16
CA PHE A 73 -6.56 1.12 1.35
C PHE A 73 -6.41 -0.41 1.39
N VAL A 74 -7.32 -1.03 2.13
CA VAL A 74 -7.64 -2.45 2.06
C VAL A 74 -9.15 -2.62 1.95
N ALA A 75 -9.55 -3.64 1.19
CA ALA A 75 -10.94 -3.99 0.86
C ALA A 75 -11.62 -3.13 -0.21
N GLU A 76 -10.88 -2.29 -0.92
CA GLU A 76 -11.36 -1.48 -2.06
C GLU A 76 -11.99 -2.36 -3.15
N ALA A 77 -11.39 -3.52 -3.45
CA ALA A 77 -11.96 -4.49 -4.39
C ALA A 77 -13.27 -5.13 -3.91
N SER A 78 -13.60 -5.01 -2.62
CA SER A 78 -14.85 -5.55 -2.04
C SER A 78 -15.97 -4.53 -1.97
N LEU A 79 -15.76 -3.30 -2.45
CA LEU A 79 -16.73 -2.20 -2.32
C LEU A 79 -18.09 -2.51 -2.96
N GLN A 80 -18.09 -3.19 -4.12
CA GLN A 80 -19.30 -3.62 -4.83
C GLN A 80 -19.53 -5.14 -4.73
N SER A 81 -18.80 -5.84 -3.86
CA SER A 81 -18.93 -7.29 -3.68
C SER A 81 -19.88 -7.64 -2.54
N GLY A 82 -20.55 -8.80 -2.65
CA GLY A 82 -21.32 -9.38 -1.56
C GLY A 82 -20.46 -9.95 -0.43
N SER A 83 -19.16 -10.16 -0.66
CA SER A 83 -18.24 -10.77 0.32
C SER A 83 -16.79 -10.28 0.16
N TYR A 84 -16.03 -10.23 1.25
CA TYR A 84 -14.58 -10.00 1.18
C TYR A 84 -13.87 -11.14 0.44
N HIS A 85 -12.92 -10.80 -0.44
CA HIS A 85 -12.24 -11.76 -1.32
C HIS A 85 -10.98 -12.42 -0.72
N CYS A 86 -10.51 -11.91 0.42
CA CYS A 86 -9.34 -12.35 1.17
C CYS A 86 -9.53 -12.06 2.67
N ASP A 87 -8.61 -12.59 3.48
CA ASP A 87 -8.43 -12.14 4.85
C ASP A 87 -7.50 -10.91 4.87
N ALA A 88 -7.72 -10.00 5.82
CA ALA A 88 -6.79 -8.91 6.12
C ALA A 88 -6.22 -9.11 7.52
N VAL A 89 -4.97 -9.58 7.60
CA VAL A 89 -4.28 -9.91 8.85
C VAL A 89 -3.32 -8.80 9.24
N VAL A 90 -3.40 -8.33 10.47
CA VAL A 90 -2.45 -7.37 11.02
C VAL A 90 -1.15 -8.08 11.38
N THR A 91 -0.04 -7.74 10.75
CA THR A 91 1.28 -8.34 10.99
C THR A 91 2.21 -7.42 11.77
N ALA A 92 1.95 -6.11 11.77
CA ALA A 92 2.60 -5.14 12.64
C ALA A 92 1.57 -4.20 13.28
N PRO A 93 1.70 -3.89 14.58
CA PRO A 93 0.76 -3.01 15.28
C PRO A 93 0.81 -1.59 14.73
N GLY A 94 -0.28 -0.85 14.90
CA GLY A 94 -0.40 0.49 14.35
C GLY A 94 -1.82 1.02 14.39
N ARG A 95 -2.21 1.79 13.37
CA ARG A 95 -3.50 2.49 13.31
C ARG A 95 -4.05 2.47 11.89
N ALA A 96 -5.37 2.37 11.78
CA ALA A 96 -6.11 2.50 10.54
C ALA A 96 -7.34 3.40 10.72
N VAL A 97 -7.92 3.83 9.61
CA VAL A 97 -9.21 4.51 9.54
C VAL A 97 -10.20 3.54 8.90
N ALA A 98 -11.30 3.25 9.58
CA ALA A 98 -12.42 2.49 9.04
C ALA A 98 -13.46 3.44 8.41
N LEU A 99 -13.83 3.15 7.16
CA LEU A 99 -14.85 3.83 6.38
C LEU A 99 -16.04 2.89 6.19
N PRO A 100 -17.25 3.26 6.66
CA PRO A 100 -18.44 2.47 6.41
C PRO A 100 -18.75 2.40 4.91
N ILE A 101 -18.97 1.18 4.39
CA ILE A 101 -19.15 0.95 2.95
C ILE A 101 -20.42 1.60 2.39
N GLU A 102 -21.53 1.57 3.12
CA GLU A 102 -22.79 2.12 2.61
C GLU A 102 -22.74 3.66 2.42
N PRO A 103 -22.31 4.47 3.42
CA PRO A 103 -22.01 5.88 3.20
C PRO A 103 -21.03 6.14 2.06
N LEU A 104 -19.99 5.32 1.93
CA LEU A 104 -19.01 5.45 0.83
C LEU A 104 -19.66 5.25 -0.54
N LYS A 105 -20.51 4.22 -0.70
CA LYS A 105 -21.29 4.01 -1.92
C LYS A 105 -22.21 5.18 -2.21
N THR A 106 -22.95 5.66 -1.21
CA THR A 106 -23.82 6.83 -1.36
C THR A 106 -23.02 8.03 -1.86
N ALA A 107 -21.90 8.36 -1.20
CA ALA A 107 -21.05 9.47 -1.61
C ALA A 107 -20.54 9.33 -3.05
N LEU A 108 -20.12 8.13 -3.47
CA LEU A 108 -19.71 7.87 -4.87
C LEU A 108 -20.85 8.08 -5.88
N THR A 109 -22.09 7.82 -5.48
CA THR A 109 -23.26 8.00 -6.37
C THR A 109 -23.80 9.43 -6.40
N THR A 110 -23.55 10.22 -5.36
CA THR A 110 -24.14 11.57 -5.20
C THR A 110 -23.15 12.72 -5.42
N ASP A 111 -21.83 12.46 -5.36
CA ASP A 111 -20.78 13.47 -5.54
C ASP A 111 -19.83 13.02 -6.68
N SER A 112 -20.05 13.58 -7.87
CA SER A 112 -19.25 13.27 -9.06
C SER A 112 -17.79 13.71 -8.94
N ALA A 113 -17.52 14.81 -8.22
CA ALA A 113 -16.15 15.26 -7.99
C ALA A 113 -15.40 14.29 -7.08
N PHE A 114 -16.05 13.76 -6.04
CA PHE A 114 -15.50 12.69 -5.23
C PHE A 114 -15.30 11.41 -6.03
N ALA A 115 -16.28 10.99 -6.85
CA ALA A 115 -16.16 9.81 -7.70
C ALA A 115 -14.92 9.88 -8.62
N LEU A 116 -14.66 11.04 -9.24
CA LEU A 116 -13.48 11.24 -10.08
C LEU A 116 -12.17 11.17 -9.28
N ARG A 117 -12.11 11.75 -8.06
CA ARG A 117 -10.93 11.60 -7.18
C ARG A 117 -10.73 10.14 -6.76
N TRP A 118 -11.82 9.41 -6.50
CA TRP A 118 -11.78 7.99 -6.17
C TRP A 118 -11.25 7.14 -7.33
N ILE A 119 -11.72 7.39 -8.56
CA ILE A 119 -11.23 6.74 -9.78
C ILE A 119 -9.73 7.04 -9.98
N ALA A 120 -9.30 8.29 -9.81
CA ALA A 120 -7.89 8.66 -9.94
C ALA A 120 -6.99 7.90 -8.94
N MET A 121 -7.47 7.72 -7.70
CA MET A 121 -6.78 6.91 -6.69
C MET A 121 -6.72 5.43 -7.10
N LEU A 122 -7.83 4.83 -7.56
CA LEU A 122 -7.84 3.44 -8.04
C LEU A 122 -6.93 3.24 -9.26
N ASN A 123 -6.87 4.22 -10.18
CA ASN A 123 -5.95 4.18 -11.31
C ASN A 123 -4.49 4.15 -10.86
N ALA A 124 -4.14 4.90 -9.81
CA ALA A 124 -2.80 4.85 -9.22
C ALA A 124 -2.50 3.46 -8.61
N GLU A 125 -3.45 2.86 -7.89
CA GLU A 125 -3.29 1.50 -7.37
C GLU A 125 -3.15 0.45 -8.48
N VAL A 126 -3.92 0.55 -9.57
CA VAL A 126 -3.78 -0.36 -10.72
C VAL A 126 -2.39 -0.26 -11.34
N ARG A 127 -1.85 0.96 -11.53
CA ARG A 127 -0.47 1.13 -12.02
C ARG A 127 0.55 0.54 -11.06
N ARG A 128 0.40 0.77 -9.75
CA ARG A 128 1.28 0.21 -8.72
C ARG A 128 1.27 -1.33 -8.73
N LEU A 129 0.09 -1.94 -8.86
CA LEU A 129 -0.05 -3.40 -8.94
C LEU A 129 0.59 -3.96 -10.22
N ARG A 130 0.49 -3.27 -11.36
CA ARG A 130 1.20 -3.67 -12.60
C ARG A 130 2.72 -3.61 -12.43
N ALA A 131 3.24 -2.52 -11.85
CA ALA A 131 4.66 -2.41 -11.53
C ALA A 131 5.13 -3.53 -10.58
N GLN A 132 4.30 -3.92 -9.61
CA GLN A 132 4.58 -5.07 -8.75
C GLN A 132 4.66 -6.38 -9.54
N CYS A 133 3.75 -6.62 -10.48
CA CYS A 133 3.79 -7.80 -11.36
C CYS A 133 5.05 -7.81 -12.24
N GLU A 134 5.44 -6.66 -12.80
CA GLU A 134 6.69 -6.52 -13.56
C GLU A 134 7.90 -6.92 -12.72
N ARG A 135 8.01 -6.42 -11.47
CA ARG A 135 9.12 -6.78 -10.57
C ARG A 135 9.23 -8.26 -10.26
N MET A 136 8.12 -9.01 -10.28
CA MET A 136 8.16 -10.45 -10.04
C MET A 136 8.93 -11.20 -11.14
N SER A 137 9.02 -10.63 -12.34
CA SER A 137 9.80 -11.19 -13.46
C SER A 137 11.31 -10.91 -13.36
N LEU A 138 11.70 -9.90 -12.56
CA LEU A 138 13.11 -9.53 -12.37
C LEU A 138 13.83 -10.55 -11.49
N LYS A 139 15.06 -10.90 -11.88
CA LYS A 139 15.86 -11.94 -11.21
C LYS A 139 16.74 -11.35 -10.11
N GLY A 140 17.27 -10.15 -10.31
CA GLY A 140 18.17 -9.49 -9.36
C GLY A 140 17.43 -8.75 -8.25
N VAL A 141 17.93 -8.87 -7.02
CA VAL A 141 17.41 -8.06 -5.88
C VAL A 141 17.66 -6.57 -6.12
N GLY A 142 18.83 -6.21 -6.67
CA GLY A 142 19.16 -4.84 -7.06
C GLY A 142 18.24 -4.31 -8.17
N GLU A 143 17.99 -5.11 -9.21
CA GLU A 143 17.06 -4.76 -10.30
C GLU A 143 15.65 -4.47 -9.76
N ARG A 144 15.14 -5.31 -8.85
CA ARG A 144 13.83 -5.11 -8.22
C ARG A 144 13.78 -3.82 -7.41
N LEU A 145 14.85 -3.49 -6.68
CA LEU A 145 14.95 -2.27 -5.90
C LEU A 145 14.96 -1.03 -6.82
N LEU A 146 15.78 -1.04 -7.87
CA LEU A 146 15.86 0.08 -8.82
C LEU A 146 14.51 0.31 -9.52
N HIS A 147 13.86 -0.76 -9.99
CA HIS A 147 12.53 -0.67 -10.60
C HIS A 147 11.49 -0.11 -9.61
N MET A 148 11.53 -0.50 -8.34
CA MET A 148 10.64 0.05 -7.32
C MET A 148 10.90 1.55 -7.09
N ILE A 149 12.16 1.99 -7.04
CA ILE A 149 12.49 3.42 -6.93
C ILE A 149 12.00 4.21 -8.16
N GLU A 150 12.12 3.64 -9.35
CA GLU A 150 11.67 4.26 -10.60
C GLU A 150 10.14 4.37 -10.68
N THR A 151 9.41 3.32 -10.30
CA THR A 151 7.95 3.25 -10.46
C THR A 151 7.15 3.85 -9.30
N GLU A 152 7.71 3.85 -8.08
CA GLU A 152 7.01 4.29 -6.86
C GLU A 152 7.71 5.44 -6.14
N GLY A 153 8.95 5.75 -6.51
CA GLY A 153 9.66 6.91 -6.01
C GLY A 153 9.21 8.22 -6.67
N VAL A 154 9.47 9.34 -5.98
CA VAL A 154 9.23 10.68 -6.50
C VAL A 154 10.58 11.34 -6.77
N GLY A 155 10.85 11.69 -8.03
CA GLY A 155 12.12 12.29 -8.43
C GLY A 155 13.33 11.38 -8.17
N GLY A 156 13.15 10.07 -8.39
CA GLY A 156 14.17 9.04 -8.15
C GLY A 156 14.42 8.72 -6.67
N ARG A 157 13.49 9.11 -5.78
CA ARG A 157 13.61 8.91 -4.33
C ARG A 157 12.43 8.10 -3.81
N LEU A 158 12.70 6.95 -3.21
CA LEU A 158 11.72 6.10 -2.56
C LEU A 158 11.77 6.31 -1.04
N HIS A 159 10.61 6.57 -0.44
CA HIS A 159 10.50 6.71 1.00
C HIS A 159 10.56 5.35 1.70
N ILE A 160 11.35 5.25 2.76
CA ILE A 160 11.57 4.03 3.56
C ILE A 160 11.36 4.32 5.05
N GLU A 161 10.12 4.56 5.47
CA GLU A 161 9.77 4.96 6.87
C GLU A 161 10.41 4.07 7.95
N SER A 162 10.48 2.78 7.70
CA SER A 162 10.94 1.75 8.66
C SER A 162 12.32 1.17 8.31
N GLY A 163 13.03 1.81 7.38
CA GLY A 163 14.33 1.39 6.87
C GLY A 163 14.26 0.19 5.91
N LEU A 164 15.42 -0.23 5.40
CA LEU A 164 15.52 -1.32 4.40
C LEU A 164 14.91 -2.64 4.86
N LYS A 165 14.81 -2.86 6.17
CA LYS A 165 14.24 -4.10 6.70
C LYS A 165 12.80 -4.30 6.23
N SER A 166 11.98 -3.26 6.28
CA SER A 166 10.59 -3.35 5.85
C SER A 166 10.46 -3.52 4.33
N LEU A 167 11.36 -2.89 3.57
CA LEU A 167 11.40 -2.95 2.10
C LEU A 167 11.64 -4.37 1.57
N ALA A 168 12.41 -5.21 2.28
CA ALA A 168 12.67 -6.59 1.85
C ALA A 168 11.38 -7.42 1.71
N ALA A 169 10.40 -7.21 2.60
CA ALA A 169 9.12 -7.89 2.55
C ALA A 169 8.26 -7.47 1.33
N GLU A 170 8.37 -6.22 0.88
CA GLU A 170 7.66 -5.72 -0.30
C GLU A 170 8.31 -6.20 -1.60
N LEU A 171 9.64 -6.30 -1.62
CA LEU A 171 10.41 -6.85 -2.74
C LEU A 171 10.37 -8.40 -2.81
N ALA A 172 9.75 -9.05 -1.82
CA ALA A 172 9.73 -10.50 -1.65
C ALA A 172 11.14 -11.12 -1.64
N VAL A 173 12.07 -10.52 -0.90
CA VAL A 173 13.46 -10.97 -0.73
C VAL A 173 13.83 -11.09 0.75
N SER A 174 14.92 -11.78 1.06
CA SER A 174 15.46 -11.79 2.43
C SER A 174 16.09 -10.44 2.77
N HIS A 175 16.10 -10.08 4.05
CA HIS A 175 16.77 -8.87 4.52
C HIS A 175 18.26 -8.88 4.15
N GLU A 176 18.93 -10.01 4.33
CA GLU A 176 20.35 -10.18 4.03
C GLU A 176 20.62 -10.00 2.53
N ALA A 177 19.71 -10.51 1.68
CA ALA A 177 19.82 -10.37 0.24
C ALA A 177 19.65 -8.91 -0.21
N LEU A 178 18.68 -8.19 0.36
CA LEU A 178 18.48 -6.76 0.09
C LEU A 178 19.67 -5.92 0.56
N TYR A 179 20.18 -6.15 1.78
CA TYR A 179 21.32 -5.41 2.30
C TYR A 179 22.59 -5.63 1.46
N ARG A 180 22.85 -6.87 1.00
CA ARG A 180 23.96 -7.14 0.08
C ARG A 180 23.79 -6.40 -1.25
N ALA A 181 22.59 -6.40 -1.82
CA ALA A 181 22.31 -5.69 -3.07
C ALA A 181 22.49 -4.18 -2.93
N VAL A 182 21.99 -3.58 -1.85
CA VAL A 182 22.18 -2.15 -1.58
C VAL A 182 23.66 -1.81 -1.43
N ALA A 183 24.44 -2.61 -0.68
CA ALA A 183 25.86 -2.35 -0.50
C ALA A 183 26.64 -2.37 -1.84
N VAL A 184 26.27 -3.25 -2.77
CA VAL A 184 26.84 -3.27 -4.13
C VAL A 184 26.46 -2.01 -4.89
N LEU A 185 25.16 -1.67 -4.93
CA LEU A 185 24.67 -0.50 -5.65
C LEU A 185 25.20 0.84 -5.10
N GLU A 186 25.48 0.92 -3.79
CA GLU A 186 26.13 2.09 -3.17
C GLU A 186 27.61 2.17 -3.56
N LYS A 187 28.32 1.04 -3.60
CA LYS A 187 29.71 0.99 -4.06
C LYS A 187 29.83 1.39 -5.52
N ASP A 188 28.82 1.08 -6.32
CA ASP A 188 28.74 1.39 -7.75
C ASP A 188 28.10 2.76 -8.02
N ASP A 189 27.95 3.62 -6.99
CA ASP A 189 27.38 4.98 -7.10
C ASP A 189 26.00 5.01 -7.79
N THR A 190 25.24 3.92 -7.74
CA THR A 190 23.94 3.79 -8.41
C THR A 190 22.79 4.20 -7.49
N VAL A 191 22.90 3.88 -6.20
CA VAL A 191 21.93 4.28 -5.18
C VAL A 191 22.60 4.92 -3.98
N TYR A 192 21.88 5.80 -3.30
CA TYR A 192 22.31 6.44 -2.07
C TYR A 192 21.22 6.32 -1.01
N ARG A 193 21.63 6.04 0.23
CA ARG A 193 20.75 6.10 1.40
C ARG A 193 20.78 7.50 2.00
N GLU A 194 19.60 8.06 2.19
CA GLU A 194 19.37 9.29 2.93
C GLU A 194 18.46 9.02 4.13
N GLN A 195 18.31 9.98 5.04
CA GLN A 195 17.43 9.81 6.19
C GLN A 195 15.98 9.59 5.73
N GLY A 196 15.48 8.37 5.89
CA GLY A 196 14.12 7.98 5.49
C GLY A 196 13.94 7.75 3.98
N PHE A 197 14.99 7.78 3.17
CA PHE A 197 14.90 7.57 1.72
C PHE A 197 16.02 6.67 1.19
N ILE A 198 15.72 5.98 0.09
CA ILE A 198 16.72 5.43 -0.82
C ILE A 198 16.51 6.06 -2.19
N ALA A 199 17.57 6.55 -2.81
CA ALA A 199 17.52 7.32 -4.05
C ALA A 199 18.45 6.75 -5.10
N VAL A 200 18.08 6.86 -6.37
CA VAL A 200 19.01 6.63 -7.48
C VAL A 200 19.88 7.85 -7.71
N ALA A 201 21.12 7.64 -8.15
CA ALA A 201 22.01 8.72 -8.54
C ALA A 201 21.39 9.57 -9.65
N ARG A 202 21.47 10.91 -9.54
CA ARG A 202 20.98 11.80 -10.61
C ARG A 202 21.96 11.79 -11.78
N GLY A 203 21.73 10.90 -12.74
CA GLY A 203 22.43 10.89 -14.03
C GLY A 203 22.03 9.70 -14.90
N GLN A 204 21.29 10.00 -15.99
CA GLN A 204 20.88 9.12 -17.11
C GLN A 204 19.62 8.26 -16.91
N ASN A 205 18.43 8.88 -16.90
CA ASN A 205 17.35 8.45 -17.80
C ASN A 205 16.33 9.57 -18.01
N THR A 206 16.61 10.42 -19.01
CA THR A 206 15.55 11.09 -19.76
C THR A 206 14.90 10.05 -20.67
N VAL A 207 13.83 9.42 -20.19
CA VAL A 207 12.82 8.86 -21.10
C VAL A 207 11.50 9.49 -20.73
N THR A 208 11.11 10.42 -21.59
CA THR A 208 9.77 10.94 -21.85
C THR A 208 8.64 10.15 -21.19
N ALA A 209 8.02 10.74 -20.16
CA ALA A 209 6.60 10.55 -19.91
C ALA A 209 5.86 11.41 -20.95
N ALA A 210 5.50 10.78 -22.07
CA ALA A 210 4.48 11.30 -22.97
C ALA A 210 3.18 10.53 -22.69
N GLU A 211 2.13 11.33 -22.44
CA GLU A 211 0.68 11.02 -22.42
C GLU A 211 0.09 10.33 -21.17
#